data_AF-A0A356HW94-F1
#
_entry.id   AF-A0A356HW94-F1
#
_cell.length_a   1.000
_cell.length_b   1.000
_cell.length_c   1.000
_cell.angle_alpha   90.00
_cell.angle_beta   90.00
_cell.angle_gamma   90.00
#
_symmetry.space_group_name_H-M   'P 1'
#
loop_
_entity.id
_entity.type
_entity.pdbx_description
1 polymer ?
#
loop_
_entity_poly.entity_id
_entity_poly.type
_entity_poly.pdbx_seq_one_letter_code
_entity_poly.pdbx_strand_id
1 'polypeptide(L)' 'MDNIRFWIGLNHIDGISRRVYKSLIQRFGSAGAVFSASVEELSTVEGFKKGAILAIKRFNEWRDVEE' A
#
# COMPACT_ATOMS: atom_id res chain seq x y z
N MET A 1 -0.28 -16.68 -5.49
CA MET A 1 0.94 -15.96 -5.91
C MET A 1 0.56 -14.52 -6.20
N ASP A 2 0.31 -13.70 -5.17
CA ASP A 2 -0.21 -12.33 -5.37
C ASP A 2 0.67 -11.26 -4.69
N ASN A 3 1.63 -11.67 -3.85
CA ASN A 3 2.41 -10.73 -3.03
C ASN A 3 3.40 -9.86 -3.85
N ILE A 4 3.94 -10.38 -4.95
CA ILE A 4 4.99 -9.69 -5.73
C ILE A 4 4.43 -8.45 -6.43
N ARG A 5 3.21 -8.50 -6.97
CA ARG A 5 2.60 -7.36 -7.68
C ARG A 5 2.32 -6.20 -6.74
N PHE A 6 1.79 -6.48 -5.55
CA PHE A 6 1.62 -5.46 -4.50
C PHE A 6 2.96 -4.92 -4.04
N TRP A 7 4.00 -5.76 -3.98
CA TRP A 7 5.35 -5.31 -3.66
C TRP A 7 5.87 -4.33 -4.70
N ILE A 8 5.70 -4.64 -5.99
CA ILE A 8 6.09 -3.78 -7.11
C ILE A 8 5.28 -2.47 -7.07
N GLY A 9 3.97 -2.54 -6.84
CA GLY A 9 3.11 -1.36 -6.71
C GLY A 9 3.57 -0.45 -5.57
N LEU A 10 3.85 -0.99 -4.38
CA LEU A 10 4.36 -0.22 -3.26
C LEU A 10 5.75 0.39 -3.55
N ASN A 11 6.61 -0.33 -4.26
CA ASN A 11 7.94 0.15 -4.64
C ASN A 11 7.89 1.24 -5.72
N HIS A 12 6.82 1.26 -6.52
CA HIS A 12 6.55 2.29 -7.52
C HIS A 12 5.95 3.58 -6.91
N ILE A 13 5.57 3.54 -5.64
CA ILE A 13 4.97 4.67 -4.94
C ILE A 13 6.07 5.45 -4.24
N ASP A 14 6.33 6.65 -4.76
CA ASP A 14 7.27 7.58 -4.15
C ASP A 14 6.79 7.98 -2.75
N GLY A 15 7.63 7.70 -1.75
CA GLY A 15 7.32 7.89 -0.33
C GLY A 15 7.18 6.61 0.48
N ILE A 16 7.19 5.42 -0.13
CA ILE A 16 7.26 4.14 0.60
C ILE A 16 8.70 3.71 0.79
N SER A 17 9.24 4.02 1.97
CA SER A 17 10.56 3.52 2.38
C SER A 17 10.47 2.09 2.91
N ARG A 18 11.59 1.35 2.88
CA ARG A 18 11.67 -0.02 3.44
C ARG A 18 11.20 -0.12 4.90
N ARG A 19 11.40 0.93 5.70
CA ARG A 19 10.96 1.02 7.10
C ARG A 19 9.42 1.08 7.21
N VAL A 20 8.81 1.88 6.36
CA VAL A 20 7.35 2.00 6.22
C VAL A 20 6.74 0.69 5.73
N TYR A 21 7.34 0.10 4.69
CA TYR A 21 6.94 -1.21 4.19
C TYR A 21 6.96 -2.27 5.30
N LYS A 22 8.03 -2.32 6.09
CA LYS A 22 8.12 -3.27 7.22
C LYS A 22 7.03 -3.03 8.26
N SER A 23 6.75 -1.77 8.59
CA SER A 23 5.69 -1.40 9.54
C SER A 23 4.30 -1.81 9.03
N LEU A 24 4.06 -1.62 7.73
CA LEU A 24 2.84 -2.05 7.05
C LEU A 24 2.66 -3.56 7.07
N ILE A 25 3.67 -4.33 6.69
CA ILE A 25 3.60 -5.80 6.73
C ILE A 25 3.44 -6.29 8.18
N GLN A 26 4.06 -5.62 9.14
CA GLN A 26 3.91 -5.98 10.55
C GLN A 26 2.51 -5.65 11.10
N ARG A 27 1.84 -4.62 10.58
CA ARG A 27 0.50 -4.19 11.00
C ARG A 27 -0.62 -4.92 10.27
N PHE A 28 -0.54 -5.00 8.95
CA PHE A 28 -1.56 -5.56 8.05
C PHE A 28 -1.27 -7.01 7.63
N GLY A 29 -0.07 -7.53 7.93
CA GLY A 29 0.32 -8.92 7.64
C GLY A 29 0.81 -9.17 6.21
N SER A 30 0.37 -8.39 5.21
CA SER A 30 0.77 -8.60 3.81
C SER A 30 0.56 -7.36 2.95
N ALA A 31 1.31 -7.25 1.85
CA ALA A 31 1.20 -6.13 0.92
C ALA A 31 -0.22 -6.02 0.33
N GLY A 32 -0.87 -7.13 0.00
CA GLY A 32 -2.27 -7.12 -0.47
C GLY A 32 -3.26 -6.57 0.57
N ALA A 33 -3.05 -6.87 1.85
CA ALA A 33 -3.89 -6.33 2.93
C ALA A 33 -3.71 -4.81 3.08
N VAL A 34 -2.54 -4.26 2.73
CA VAL A 34 -2.29 -2.81 2.67
C VAL A 34 -3.13 -2.16 1.57
N PHE A 35 -3.27 -2.79 0.40
CA PHE A 35 -4.10 -2.27 -0.69
C PHE A 35 -5.60 -2.36 -0.39
N SER A 36 -6.03 -3.38 0.37
CA SER A 36 -7.41 -3.48 0.86
C SER A 36 -7.70 -2.64 2.11
N ALA A 37 -6.69 -2.09 2.77
CA ALA A 37 -6.87 -1.28 3.96
C ALA A 37 -7.42 0.11 3.63
N SER A 38 -8.25 0.65 4.53
CA SER A 38 -8.79 1.99 4.41
C SER A 38 -7.72 3.07 4.60
N VAL A 39 -7.96 4.24 4.00
CA VAL A 39 -7.11 5.44 4.11
C VAL A 39 -6.84 5.81 5.58
N GLU A 40 -7.83 5.64 6.45
CA GLU A 40 -7.74 5.93 7.89
C GLU A 40 -6.76 4.99 8.61
N GLU A 41 -6.86 3.69 8.35
CA GLU A 41 -5.94 2.67 8.87
C GLU A 41 -4.50 2.92 8.38
N LEU A 42 -4.36 3.25 7.09
CA LEU A 42 -3.07 3.59 6.50
C LEU A 42 -2.49 4.89 7.09
N SER A 43 -3.34 5.88 7.38
CA SER A 43 -2.94 7.15 7.98
C SER A 43 -2.54 7.03 9.44
N THR A 44 -2.89 5.92 10.10
CA THR A 44 -2.49 5.61 11.47
C THR A 44 -1.06 5.07 11.54
N VAL A 45 -0.48 4.66 10.40
CA VAL A 45 0.92 4.21 10.33
C VAL A 45 1.86 5.41 10.36
N GLU A 46 2.64 5.53 11.42
CA GLU A 46 3.61 6.61 11.60
C GLU A 46 4.69 6.56 10.50
N GLY A 47 4.95 7.70 9.86
CA GLY A 47 5.84 7.79 8.70
C GLY A 47 5.17 7.50 7.35
N PHE A 48 3.86 7.25 7.33
CA PHE A 48 3.10 7.09 6.10
C PHE A 48 2.65 8.43 5.51
N LYS A 49 3.19 8.78 4.34
CA LYS A 49 2.80 10.03 3.65
C LYS A 49 1.40 9.86 3.04
N LYS A 50 0.55 10.88 3.18
CA LYS A 50 -0.76 10.95 2.51
C LYS A 50 -0.68 10.70 1.00
N GLY A 51 0.41 11.13 0.35
CA GLY A 51 0.67 10.86 -1.08
C GLY A 51 0.79 9.37 -1.39
N ALA A 52 1.44 8.60 -0.51
CA ALA A 52 1.54 7.15 -0.67
C ALA A 52 0.19 6.47 -0.49
N ILE A 53 -0.63 6.92 0.47
CA ILE A 53 -2.00 6.41 0.67
C ILE A 53 -2.86 6.62 -0.58
N LEU A 54 -2.79 7.82 -1.16
CA LEU A 54 -3.55 8.16 -2.36
C LEU A 54 -3.09 7.32 -3.56
N ALA A 55 -1.77 7.13 -3.71
CA ALA A 55 -1.21 6.33 -4.79
C ALA A 55 -1.58 4.85 -4.65
N ILE A 56 -1.58 4.29 -3.44
CA ILE A 56 -2.02 2.91 -3.17
C ILE A 56 -3.48 2.75 -3.57
N LYS A 57 -4.33 3.69 -3.14
CA LYS A 57 -5.77 3.65 -3.44
C LYS A 57 -6.03 3.75 -4.95
N ARG A 58 -5.31 4.64 -5.63
CA ARG A 58 -5.40 4.83 -7.08
C ARG A 58 -4.90 3.61 -7.86
N PHE A 59 -3.88 2.93 -7.35
CA PHE A 59 -3.38 1.67 -7.95
C PHE A 59 -4.37 0.51 -7.73
N ASN A 60 -5.07 0.48 -6.59
CA ASN A 60 -6.16 -0.48 -6.37
C ASN A 60 -7.37 -0.20 -7.28
N GLU A 61 -7.72 1.08 -7.47
CA GLU A 61 -8.79 1.51 -8.38
C GLU A 61 -8.49 1.15 -9.84
N TRP A 62 -7.22 1.22 -10.26
CA TRP A 62 -6.76 0.74 -11.56
C TRP A 62 -6.93 -0.79 -11.75
N ARG A 63 -7.06 -1.54 -10.66
CA ARG A 63 -7.28 -2.98 -10.70
C ARG A 63 -8.75 -3.36 -10.91
N ASP A 64 -9.67 -2.41 -10.68
CA ASP A 64 -11.12 -2.60 -10.83
C ASP A 64 -11.59 -2.31 -12.26
N VAL A 65 -10.76 -1.64 -13.08
CA VAL A 65 -11.10 -1.23 -14.46
C VAL A 65 -10.69 -2.23 -15.55
N GLU A 66 -10.29 -3.45 -15.20
CA GLU A 66 -10.16 -4.55 -16.17
C GLU A 66 -11.32 -5.54 -15.98
N GLU A 67 -12.51 -5.15 -16.49
CA GLU A 67 -13.55 -6.07 -16.98
C GLU A 67 -13.38 -6.30 -18.49
#